data_AF-A0A0M8UVY6-F1
#
_entry.id   AF-A0A0M8UVY6-F1
#
_cell.length_a   1.000
_cell.length_b   1.000
_cell.length_c   1.000
_cell.angle_alpha   90.00
_cell.angle_beta   90.00
_cell.angle_gamma   90.00
#
_symmetry.space_group_name_H-M   'P 1'
#
loop_
_entity.id
_entity.type
_entity.pdbx_description
1 polymer ?
#
loop_
_entity_poly.entity_id
_entity_poly.type
_entity_poly.pdbx_seq_one_letter_code
_entity_poly.pdbx_strand_id
1 'polypeptide(L)'
;MRVRAVEAGLRTAVALCLVTTLVHVVLVFLHVAPSNPVSKRYSSQVNGWVYPLFEQNWRLFAPDPDSFNRKILARTAHTDSQGSVQVTAWFDLAAVDHSAVDHNAFPSHTSQNLLRRAWTSYVETHGGSDTARSERAVMLQTYLRNIAADRVAAHNDGRAFDFIQLRVVTLPVAAPGTTAGDHPPAPTEDRLLPWWKVTSHGK
;
A
#
# COMPACT_ATOMS: atom_id res chain seq x y z
N MET A 1 53.02 21.76 28.22
CA MET A 1 52.55 21.26 26.90
C MET A 1 51.28 20.42 27.01
N ARG A 2 51.17 19.45 27.94
CA ARG A 2 49.97 18.60 28.11
C ARG A 2 48.65 19.34 28.41
N VAL A 3 48.67 20.37 29.27
CA VAL A 3 47.45 21.14 29.62
C VAL A 3 46.85 21.86 28.40
N ARG A 4 47.68 22.48 27.55
CA ARG A 4 47.23 23.15 26.32
C ARG A 4 46.63 22.18 25.30
N ALA A 5 47.16 20.95 25.23
CA ALA A 5 46.61 19.91 24.35
C ALA A 5 45.23 19.40 24.85
N VAL A 6 45.06 19.28 26.17
CA VAL A 6 43.77 18.90 26.78
C VAL A 6 42.74 20.01 26.59
N GLU A 7 43.11 21.28 26.79
CA GLU A 7 42.21 22.42 26.55
C GLU A 7 41.81 22.54 25.07
N ALA A 8 42.75 22.35 24.15
CA ALA A 8 42.45 22.32 22.71
C ALA A 8 41.51 21.16 22.35
N GLY A 9 41.76 19.97 22.89
CA GLY A 9 40.88 18.81 22.71
C GLY A 9 39.46 19.05 23.23
N LEU A 10 39.34 19.64 24.42
CA LEU A 10 38.04 19.99 25.02
C LEU A 10 37.28 21.01 24.17
N ARG A 11 37.95 22.08 23.72
CA ARG A 11 37.33 23.09 22.85
C ARG A 11 36.82 22.49 21.54
N THR A 12 37.59 21.59 20.93
CA THR A 12 37.18 20.88 19.72
C THR A 12 35.96 20.00 19.97
N ALA A 13 35.94 19.25 21.08
CA ALA A 13 34.80 18.42 21.45
C ALA A 13 33.53 19.26 21.67
N VAL A 14 33.64 20.37 22.40
CA VAL A 14 32.52 21.30 22.62
C VAL A 14 32.02 21.89 21.30
N ALA A 15 32.93 22.33 20.42
CA ALA A 15 32.55 22.85 19.11
C ALA A 15 31.82 21.80 18.27
N LEU A 16 32.29 20.55 18.27
CA LEU A 16 31.64 19.45 17.55
C LEU A 16 30.23 19.17 18.11
N CYS A 17 30.06 19.16 19.44
CA CYS A 17 28.76 19.00 20.08
C CYS A 17 27.80 20.12 19.66
N LEU A 18 28.24 21.38 19.74
CA LEU A 18 27.41 22.53 19.38
C LEU A 18 26.97 22.50 17.91
N VAL A 19 27.89 22.19 17.00
CA VAL A 19 27.57 22.04 15.57
C VAL A 19 26.57 20.90 15.36
N THR A 20 26.78 19.75 16.02
CA THR A 20 25.87 18.60 15.91
C THR A 20 24.47 18.93 16.42
N THR A 21 24.36 19.61 17.56
CA THR A 21 23.08 20.08 18.11
C THR A 21 22.39 21.05 17.16
N LEU A 22 23.12 22.01 16.60
CA LEU A 22 22.54 22.96 15.64
C LEU A 22 22.02 22.24 14.38
N VAL A 23 22.80 21.32 13.82
CA VAL A 23 22.38 20.48 12.68
C VAL A 23 21.13 19.68 13.04
N HIS A 24 21.09 19.05 14.22
CA HIS A 24 19.93 18.29 14.68
C HIS A 24 18.68 19.16 14.74
N VAL A 25 18.75 20.33 15.38
CA VAL A 25 17.61 21.26 15.51
C VAL A 25 17.11 21.72 14.13
N VAL A 26 18.01 22.03 13.20
CA VAL A 26 17.64 22.43 11.83
C VAL A 26 16.94 21.27 11.08
N LEU A 27 17.47 20.05 11.17
CA LEU A 27 16.88 18.89 10.48
C LEU A 27 15.51 18.52 11.08
N VAL A 28 15.36 18.55 12.40
CA VAL A 28 14.07 18.32 13.06
C VAL A 28 13.07 19.43 12.71
N PHE A 29 13.50 20.69 12.67
CA PHE A 29 12.65 21.79 12.23
C PHE A 29 12.18 21.58 10.78
N LEU A 30 13.08 21.23 9.86
CA LEU A 30 12.71 20.95 8.46
C LEU A 30 11.78 19.75 8.31
N HIS A 31 11.84 18.79 9.24
CA HIS A 31 10.98 17.62 9.26
C HIS A 31 9.55 17.95 9.72
N VAL A 32 9.40 18.81 10.74
CA VAL A 32 8.10 19.13 11.35
C VAL A 32 7.44 20.37 10.72
N ALA A 33 8.22 21.26 10.12
CA ALA A 33 7.70 22.47 9.48
C ALA A 33 6.80 22.15 8.27
N PRO A 34 5.86 23.05 7.90
CA PRO A 34 5.08 22.93 6.68
C PRO A 34 5.95 22.72 5.43
N SER A 35 5.39 22.01 4.45
CA SER A 35 6.09 21.64 3.22
C SER A 35 6.68 22.87 2.52
N ASN A 36 7.99 22.85 2.26
CA ASN A 36 8.71 23.95 1.64
C ASN A 36 9.77 23.41 0.64
N PRO A 37 10.29 24.24 -0.27
CA PRO A 37 11.23 23.78 -1.30
C PRO A 37 12.51 23.15 -0.74
N VAL A 38 12.99 23.62 0.41
CA VAL A 38 14.21 23.11 1.06
C VAL A 38 13.95 21.71 1.63
N SER A 39 12.88 21.53 2.40
CA SER A 39 12.53 20.22 2.97
C SER A 39 12.23 19.18 1.88
N LYS A 40 11.60 19.58 0.76
CA LYS A 40 11.41 18.69 -0.41
C LYS A 40 12.73 18.27 -1.05
N ARG A 41 13.64 19.23 -1.30
CA ARG A 41 14.92 18.98 -1.97
C ARG A 41 15.85 18.08 -1.16
N TYR A 42 15.88 18.24 0.16
CA TYR A 42 16.77 17.50 1.06
C TYR A 42 16.04 16.44 1.88
N SER A 43 14.89 15.95 1.40
CA SER A 43 14.02 15.01 2.11
C SER A 43 14.75 13.72 2.50
N SER A 44 15.59 13.17 1.62
CA SER A 44 16.37 11.97 1.90
C SER A 44 17.32 12.14 3.10
N GLN A 45 18.04 13.26 3.17
CA GLN A 45 18.99 13.56 4.24
C GLN A 45 18.29 13.83 5.58
N VAL A 46 17.21 14.62 5.54
CA VAL A 46 16.37 14.89 6.70
C VAL A 46 15.81 13.58 7.26
N ASN A 47 15.22 12.75 6.40
CA ASN A 47 14.63 11.47 6.77
C ASN A 47 15.67 10.48 7.30
N GLY A 48 16.86 10.42 6.68
CA GLY A 48 17.96 9.55 7.13
C GLY A 48 18.53 9.93 8.51
N TRP A 49 18.44 11.20 8.92
CA TRP A 49 18.83 11.65 10.26
C TRP A 49 17.73 11.44 11.30
N VAL A 50 16.47 11.69 10.93
CA VAL A 50 15.33 11.69 11.87
C VAL A 50 14.83 10.27 12.16
N TYR A 51 14.53 9.48 11.12
CA TYR A 51 13.82 8.20 11.30
C TYR A 51 14.56 7.09 12.06
N PRO A 52 15.91 7.06 12.17
CA PRO A 52 16.57 6.06 13.03
C PRO A 52 16.23 6.20 14.53
N LEU A 53 15.89 7.41 14.99
CA LEU A 53 15.65 7.71 16.41
C LEU A 53 14.23 8.20 16.70
N PHE A 54 13.57 8.81 15.71
CA PHE A 54 12.23 9.40 15.83
C PHE A 54 11.29 8.80 14.78
N GLU A 55 10.98 7.51 14.90
CA GLU A 55 9.94 6.91 14.10
C GLU A 55 8.56 7.44 14.54
N GLN A 56 7.92 8.26 13.70
CA GLN A 56 6.56 8.73 13.94
C GLN A 56 5.56 7.64 13.57
N ASN A 57 5.35 6.68 14.47
CA ASN A 57 4.37 5.63 14.29
C ASN A 57 3.12 5.93 15.13
N TRP A 58 2.11 6.54 14.50
CA TRP A 58 0.82 6.89 15.12
C TRP A 58 -0.11 5.69 15.32
N ARG A 59 0.44 4.51 15.64
CA ARG A 59 -0.35 3.31 15.96
C ARG A 59 -0.93 3.32 17.38
N LEU A 60 -0.59 4.32 18.20
CA LEU A 60 -1.06 4.44 19.60
C LEU A 60 -2.47 5.04 19.71
N PHE A 61 -2.89 5.84 18.72
CA PHE A 61 -4.28 6.27 18.56
C PHE A 61 -4.93 5.43 17.48
N ALA A 62 -6.26 5.24 17.54
CA ALA A 62 -6.97 4.54 16.49
C ALA A 62 -6.67 5.22 15.15
N PRO A 63 -6.28 4.46 14.09
CA PRO A 63 -6.10 5.05 12.78
C PRO A 63 -7.40 5.72 12.35
N ASP A 64 -7.30 6.80 11.58
CA ASP A 64 -8.48 7.37 10.95
C ASP A 64 -9.24 6.26 10.20
N PRO A 65 -10.56 6.17 10.37
CA PRO A 65 -11.34 5.19 9.67
C PRO A 65 -11.16 5.38 8.16
N ASP A 66 -11.07 4.25 7.46
CA ASP A 66 -10.90 4.21 6.02
C ASP A 66 -12.04 4.98 5.34
N SER A 67 -11.73 6.14 4.76
CA SER A 67 -12.73 7.01 4.12
C SER A 67 -13.04 6.60 2.69
N PHE A 68 -12.61 5.41 2.26
CA PHE A 68 -12.77 4.92 0.89
C PHE A 68 -13.19 3.46 0.83
N ASN A 69 -14.17 3.17 -0.02
CA ASN A 69 -14.54 1.82 -0.43
C ASN A 69 -13.74 1.43 -1.68
N ARG A 70 -13.24 0.20 -1.71
CA ARG A 70 -12.46 -0.32 -2.84
C ARG A 70 -13.15 -1.53 -3.44
N LYS A 71 -13.55 -1.41 -4.70
CA LYS A 71 -13.96 -2.54 -5.52
C LYS A 71 -12.72 -3.16 -6.14
N ILE A 72 -12.49 -4.44 -5.88
CA ILE A 72 -11.35 -5.18 -6.44
C ILE A 72 -11.94 -6.18 -7.43
N LEU A 73 -11.87 -5.81 -8.71
CA LEU A 73 -12.42 -6.57 -9.82
C LEU A 73 -11.33 -7.47 -10.40
N ALA A 74 -11.69 -8.68 -10.76
CA ALA A 74 -10.82 -9.63 -11.45
C ALA A 74 -11.45 -10.09 -12.75
N ARG A 75 -10.63 -10.29 -13.78
CA ARG A 75 -11.00 -11.04 -14.98
C ARG A 75 -9.86 -11.97 -15.36
N THR A 76 -10.18 -13.03 -16.06
CA THR A 76 -9.19 -14.01 -16.49
C THR A 76 -9.10 -14.06 -18.01
N ALA A 77 -7.98 -14.60 -18.48
CA ALA A 77 -7.80 -14.93 -19.88
C ALA A 77 -7.32 -16.38 -20.00
N HIS A 78 -7.80 -17.05 -21.03
CA HIS A 78 -7.39 -18.41 -21.41
C HIS A 78 -7.07 -18.42 -22.90
N THR A 79 -5.98 -19.10 -23.26
CA THR A 79 -5.60 -19.33 -24.66
C THR A 79 -6.17 -20.66 -25.11
N ASP A 80 -7.04 -20.65 -26.12
CA ASP A 80 -7.58 -21.89 -26.67
C ASP A 80 -6.53 -22.68 -27.50
N SER A 81 -6.90 -23.89 -27.91
CA SER A 81 -6.03 -24.76 -28.72
C SER A 81 -5.69 -24.18 -30.11
N GLN A 82 -6.41 -23.14 -30.55
CA GLN A 82 -6.20 -22.43 -31.81
C GLN A 82 -5.35 -21.15 -31.61
N GLY A 83 -4.92 -20.86 -30.38
CA GLY A 83 -4.13 -19.69 -30.03
C GLY A 83 -4.94 -18.41 -29.82
N SER A 84 -6.28 -18.47 -29.81
CA SER A 84 -7.13 -17.32 -29.54
C SER A 84 -7.26 -17.08 -28.04
N VAL A 85 -7.16 -15.81 -27.62
CA VAL A 85 -7.27 -15.42 -26.22
C VAL A 85 -8.72 -15.04 -25.90
N GLN A 86 -9.35 -15.83 -25.03
CA GLN A 86 -10.69 -15.58 -24.52
C GLN A 86 -10.60 -14.87 -23.17
N VAL A 87 -11.21 -13.69 -23.05
CA VAL A 87 -11.19 -12.86 -21.83
C VAL A 87 -12.58 -12.86 -21.19
N THR A 88 -12.64 -13.12 -19.88
CA THR A 88 -13.91 -13.12 -19.15
C THR A 88 -14.41 -11.72 -18.81
N ALA A 89 -15.67 -11.63 -18.40
CA ALA A 89 -16.20 -10.46 -17.74
C ALA A 89 -15.49 -10.20 -16.40
N TRP A 90 -15.66 -8.98 -15.87
CA TRP A 90 -15.17 -8.60 -14.55
C TRP A 90 -16.03 -9.24 -13.44
N PHE A 91 -15.36 -9.84 -12.46
CA PHE A 91 -15.91 -10.40 -11.24
C PHE A 91 -15.45 -9.58 -10.03
N ASP A 92 -16.38 -9.16 -9.16
CA ASP A 92 -16.05 -8.37 -7.97
C ASP A 92 -15.62 -9.28 -6.80
N LEU A 93 -14.31 -9.35 -6.56
CA LEU A 93 -13.73 -10.14 -5.46
C LEU A 93 -14.10 -9.57 -4.09
N ALA A 94 -14.26 -8.25 -3.99
CA ALA A 94 -14.54 -7.57 -2.73
C ALA A 94 -16.02 -7.69 -2.34
N ALA A 95 -16.91 -7.87 -3.32
CA ALA A 95 -18.33 -8.13 -3.06
C ALA A 95 -18.57 -9.44 -2.30
N VAL A 96 -17.76 -10.48 -2.56
CA VAL A 96 -17.81 -11.76 -1.82
C VAL A 96 -17.44 -11.58 -0.35
N ASP A 97 -16.42 -10.75 -0.08
CA ASP A 97 -16.02 -10.43 1.29
C ASP A 97 -17.08 -9.60 2.00
N HIS A 98 -17.64 -8.60 1.31
CA HIS A 98 -18.70 -7.76 1.86
C HIS A 98 -19.93 -8.57 2.22
N SER A 99 -20.41 -9.47 1.35
CA SER A 99 -21.60 -10.26 1.65
C SER A 99 -21.40 -11.24 2.83
N ALA A 100 -20.17 -11.70 3.06
CA ALA A 100 -19.84 -12.53 4.22
C ALA A 100 -19.73 -11.75 5.55
N VAL A 101 -19.48 -10.43 5.45
CA VAL A 101 -19.37 -9.52 6.59
C VAL A 101 -20.72 -8.87 6.92
N ASP A 102 -21.49 -8.54 5.89
CA ASP A 102 -22.76 -7.82 6.02
C ASP A 102 -23.75 -8.58 6.89
N HIS A 103 -24.40 -7.86 7.81
CA HIS A 103 -25.31 -8.40 8.82
C HIS A 103 -24.78 -9.57 9.69
N ASN A 104 -23.47 -9.85 9.67
CA ASN A 104 -22.87 -10.88 10.50
C ASN A 104 -22.32 -10.26 11.80
N ALA A 105 -22.83 -10.70 12.95
CA ALA A 105 -22.38 -10.21 14.26
C ALA A 105 -20.93 -10.59 14.60
N PHE A 106 -20.43 -11.70 14.02
CA PHE A 106 -19.08 -12.21 14.27
C PHE A 106 -18.41 -12.64 12.94
N PRO A 107 -18.15 -11.69 12.03
CA PRO A 107 -17.61 -12.02 10.72
C PRO A 107 -16.17 -12.52 10.84
N SER A 108 -15.77 -13.44 9.95
CA SER A 108 -14.41 -13.98 9.98
C SER A 108 -13.38 -12.87 9.70
N HIS A 109 -12.23 -12.92 10.38
CA HIS A 109 -11.14 -12.00 10.09
C HIS A 109 -10.62 -12.13 8.66
N THR A 110 -10.73 -13.33 8.07
CA THR A 110 -10.37 -13.60 6.68
C THR A 110 -11.23 -12.80 5.72
N SER A 111 -12.57 -12.86 5.85
CA SER A 111 -13.51 -12.09 5.03
C SER A 111 -13.30 -10.58 5.21
N GLN A 112 -13.00 -10.13 6.43
CA GLN A 112 -12.79 -8.70 6.71
C GLN A 112 -11.45 -8.15 6.18
N ASN A 113 -10.39 -8.96 6.14
CA ASN A 113 -9.02 -8.45 6.04
C ASN A 113 -8.17 -9.04 4.93
N LEU A 114 -8.42 -10.26 4.45
CA LEU A 114 -7.48 -10.97 3.58
C LEU A 114 -7.16 -10.18 2.31
N LEU A 115 -8.19 -9.90 1.50
CA LEU A 115 -8.03 -9.18 0.24
C LEU A 115 -7.64 -7.72 0.45
N ARG A 116 -8.27 -7.06 1.43
CA ARG A 116 -8.01 -5.65 1.78
C ARG A 116 -6.56 -5.41 2.18
N ARG A 117 -5.99 -6.28 3.03
CA ARG A 117 -4.59 -6.18 3.45
C ARG A 117 -3.63 -6.56 2.34
N ALA A 118 -3.93 -7.59 1.54
CA ALA A 118 -3.13 -7.95 0.37
C ALA A 118 -3.01 -6.77 -0.61
N TRP A 119 -4.12 -6.10 -0.90
CA TRP A 119 -4.12 -4.88 -1.73
C TRP A 119 -3.31 -3.74 -1.12
N THR A 120 -3.54 -3.44 0.17
CA THR A 120 -2.83 -2.34 0.84
C THR A 120 -1.31 -2.55 0.83
N SER A 121 -0.85 -3.76 1.15
CA SER A 121 0.58 -4.08 1.11
C SER A 121 1.15 -4.11 -0.32
N TYR A 122 0.36 -4.48 -1.33
CA TYR A 122 0.76 -4.36 -2.73
C TYR A 122 1.03 -2.90 -3.10
N VAL A 123 0.09 -1.99 -2.78
CA VAL A 123 0.24 -0.55 -3.06
C VAL A 123 1.44 0.05 -2.35
N GLU A 124 1.65 -0.28 -1.07
CA GLU A 124 2.80 0.18 -0.29
C GLU A 124 4.15 -0.18 -0.95
N THR A 125 4.23 -1.32 -1.63
CA THR A 125 5.49 -1.82 -2.21
C THR A 125 5.67 -1.52 -3.69
N HIS A 126 4.60 -1.27 -4.44
CA HIS A 126 4.63 -1.01 -5.89
C HIS A 126 4.39 0.46 -6.25
N GLY A 127 3.94 1.28 -5.30
CA GLY A 127 3.61 2.68 -5.55
C GLY A 127 2.57 2.81 -6.67
N GLY A 128 2.76 3.75 -7.60
CA GLY A 128 1.89 3.93 -8.76
C GLY A 128 2.38 3.28 -10.07
N SER A 129 3.54 2.61 -10.09
CA SER A 129 4.10 2.05 -11.34
C SER A 129 3.84 0.55 -11.52
N ASP A 130 3.20 -0.11 -10.55
CA ASP A 130 2.94 -1.56 -10.55
C ASP A 130 4.19 -2.43 -10.74
N THR A 131 5.38 -1.87 -10.48
CA THR A 131 6.67 -2.54 -10.72
C THR A 131 7.24 -3.04 -9.41
N ALA A 132 7.50 -4.34 -9.31
CA ALA A 132 8.17 -4.92 -8.15
C ALA A 132 9.66 -4.53 -8.14
N ARG A 133 10.10 -3.79 -7.12
CA ARG A 133 11.50 -3.31 -6.97
C ARG A 133 12.28 -3.98 -5.83
N SER A 134 11.67 -4.96 -5.17
CA SER A 134 12.28 -5.72 -4.07
C SER A 134 11.70 -7.13 -4.02
N GLU A 135 12.41 -8.07 -3.37
CA GLU A 135 11.91 -9.42 -3.13
C GLU A 135 10.58 -9.40 -2.35
N ARG A 136 10.45 -8.47 -1.40
CA ARG A 136 9.20 -8.24 -0.66
C ARG A 136 8.06 -7.82 -1.59
N ALA A 137 8.31 -6.96 -2.58
CA ALA A 137 7.31 -6.56 -3.56
C ALA A 137 6.87 -7.76 -4.42
N VAL A 138 7.82 -8.57 -4.90
CA VAL A 138 7.51 -9.80 -5.67
C VAL A 138 6.64 -10.77 -4.86
N MET A 139 6.98 -10.98 -3.58
CA MET A 139 6.20 -11.82 -2.67
C MET A 139 4.77 -11.30 -2.49
N LEU A 140 4.60 -9.99 -2.27
CA LEU A 140 3.27 -9.39 -2.07
C LEU A 140 2.42 -9.38 -3.34
N GLN A 141 3.04 -9.19 -4.51
CA GLN A 141 2.35 -9.38 -5.79
C GLN A 141 1.88 -10.83 -5.96
N THR A 142 2.74 -11.80 -5.66
CA THR A 142 2.41 -13.22 -5.72
C THR A 142 1.25 -13.56 -4.78
N TYR A 143 1.28 -13.03 -3.56
CA TYR A 143 0.22 -13.20 -2.56
C TYR A 143 -1.12 -12.66 -3.04
N LEU A 144 -1.17 -11.40 -3.52
CA LEU A 144 -2.39 -10.80 -4.05
C LEU A 144 -2.93 -11.58 -5.27
N ARG A 145 -2.04 -11.96 -6.19
CA ARG A 145 -2.37 -12.77 -7.37
C ARG A 145 -3.02 -14.09 -6.96
N ASN A 146 -2.43 -14.80 -6.00
CA ASN A 146 -2.92 -16.12 -5.57
C ASN A 146 -4.30 -16.02 -4.90
N ILE A 147 -4.51 -15.03 -4.01
CA ILE A 147 -5.85 -14.79 -3.42
C ILE A 147 -6.89 -14.54 -4.52
N ALA A 148 -6.57 -13.71 -5.51
CA ALA A 148 -7.47 -13.43 -6.61
C ALA A 148 -7.74 -14.66 -7.47
N ALA A 149 -6.69 -15.43 -7.80
CA ALA A 149 -6.81 -16.66 -8.58
C ALA A 149 -7.67 -17.71 -7.86
N ASP A 150 -7.44 -17.94 -6.57
CA ASP A 150 -8.21 -18.90 -5.77
C ASP A 150 -9.69 -18.55 -5.72
N ARG A 151 -10.01 -17.25 -5.57
CA ARG A 151 -11.40 -16.77 -5.56
C ARG A 151 -12.09 -16.89 -6.91
N VAL A 152 -11.39 -16.57 -8.00
CA VAL A 152 -11.94 -16.75 -9.35
C VAL A 152 -12.13 -18.24 -9.65
N ALA A 153 -11.19 -19.09 -9.27
CA ALA A 153 -11.31 -20.53 -9.42
C ALA A 153 -12.53 -21.07 -8.64
N ALA A 154 -12.75 -20.61 -7.41
CA ALA A 154 -13.93 -20.97 -6.63
C ALA A 154 -15.25 -20.46 -7.27
N HIS A 155 -15.25 -19.29 -7.89
CA HIS A 155 -16.42 -18.73 -8.57
C HIS A 155 -16.76 -19.47 -9.89
N ASN A 156 -15.74 -19.95 -10.61
CA ASN A 156 -15.88 -20.57 -11.93
C ASN A 156 -15.87 -22.11 -11.88
N ASP A 157 -16.27 -22.73 -10.76
CA ASP A 157 -16.28 -24.19 -10.57
C ASP A 157 -14.94 -24.88 -10.89
N GLY A 158 -13.82 -24.18 -10.63
CA GLY A 158 -12.48 -24.69 -10.85
C GLY A 158 -12.00 -24.68 -12.32
N ARG A 159 -12.69 -24.00 -13.23
CA ARG A 159 -12.21 -23.84 -14.62
C ARG A 159 -10.82 -23.18 -14.64
N ALA A 160 -9.90 -23.78 -15.40
CA ALA A 160 -8.55 -23.29 -15.55
C ALA A 160 -8.51 -21.99 -16.38
N PHE A 161 -7.51 -21.16 -16.08
CA PHE A 161 -7.19 -19.94 -16.82
C PHE A 161 -5.68 -19.68 -16.73
N ASP A 162 -5.12 -19.03 -17.74
CA ASP A 162 -3.68 -18.82 -17.88
C ASP A 162 -3.22 -17.51 -17.25
N PHE A 163 -4.09 -16.49 -17.30
CA PHE A 163 -3.79 -15.15 -16.82
C PHE A 163 -4.94 -14.57 -16.01
N ILE A 164 -4.58 -13.69 -15.09
CA ILE A 164 -5.53 -12.87 -14.32
C ILE A 164 -5.13 -11.41 -14.44
N GLN A 165 -6.14 -10.55 -14.51
CA GLN A 165 -5.98 -9.10 -14.43
C GLN A 165 -6.88 -8.55 -13.34
N LEU A 166 -6.35 -7.60 -12.57
CA LEU A 166 -7.10 -6.89 -11.55
C LEU A 166 -7.37 -5.45 -11.98
N ARG A 167 -8.53 -4.93 -11.55
CA ARG A 167 -8.87 -3.52 -11.59
C ARG A 167 -9.39 -3.10 -10.23
N VAL A 168 -8.83 -2.03 -9.68
CA VAL A 168 -9.24 -1.50 -8.39
C VAL A 168 -9.89 -0.14 -8.59
N VAL A 169 -11.15 -0.03 -8.17
CA VAL A 169 -11.92 1.23 -8.22
C VAL A 169 -12.12 1.71 -6.79
N THR A 170 -11.56 2.87 -6.47
CA THR A 170 -11.62 3.50 -5.15
C THR A 170 -12.69 4.58 -5.15
N LEU A 171 -13.70 4.41 -4.29
CA LEU A 171 -14.86 5.29 -4.16
C LEU A 171 -14.83 5.97 -2.79
N PRO A 172 -15.10 7.28 -2.69
CA PRO A 172 -15.19 7.94 -1.39
C PRO A 172 -16.39 7.39 -0.59
N VAL A 173 -16.20 7.23 0.72
CA VAL A 173 -17.29 6.95 1.66
C VAL A 173 -17.96 8.28 1.99
N ALA A 174 -19.28 8.36 1.83
CA ALA A 174 -20.03 9.56 2.16
C ALA A 174 -19.99 9.85 3.66
N ALA A 175 -19.81 11.11 4.04
CA ALA A 175 -19.89 11.52 5.43
C ALA A 175 -21.32 11.26 5.99
N PRO A 176 -21.47 10.91 7.27
CA PRO A 176 -22.78 10.76 7.89
C PRO A 176 -23.66 12.00 7.66
N GLY A 177 -24.92 11.79 7.25
CA GLY A 177 -25.86 12.88 6.97
C GLY A 177 -25.77 13.48 5.56
N THR A 178 -24.88 12.99 4.70
CA THR A 178 -24.87 13.36 3.27
C THR A 178 -26.06 12.72 2.58
N THR A 179 -26.91 13.53 1.93
CA THR A 179 -28.01 13.02 1.10
C THR A 179 -27.43 12.24 -0.08
N ALA A 180 -27.94 11.03 -0.33
CA ALA A 180 -27.58 10.29 -1.53
C ALA A 180 -28.02 11.12 -2.76
N GLY A 181 -27.05 11.57 -3.55
CA GLY A 181 -27.33 12.22 -4.83
C GLY A 181 -27.84 11.20 -5.85
N ASP A 182 -28.49 11.70 -6.91
CA ASP A 182 -29.02 10.85 -7.99
C ASP A 182 -27.92 10.12 -8.79
N HIS A 183 -26.67 10.54 -8.66
CA HIS A 183 -25.52 9.96 -9.35
C HIS A 183 -24.57 9.23 -8.40
N PRO A 184 -24.02 8.07 -8.82
CA PRO A 184 -22.97 7.40 -8.07
C PRO A 184 -21.77 8.32 -7.84
N PRO A 185 -21.10 8.23 -6.68
CA PRO A 185 -19.89 9.00 -6.42
C PRO A 185 -18.81 8.68 -7.46
N ALA A 186 -18.14 9.71 -7.95
CA ALA A 186 -17.03 9.55 -8.89
C ALA A 186 -15.86 8.82 -8.20
N PRO A 187 -15.21 7.85 -8.86
CA PRO A 187 -14.01 7.21 -8.32
C PRO A 187 -12.89 8.23 -8.10
N THR A 188 -12.25 8.17 -6.94
CA THR A 188 -11.02 8.93 -6.65
C THR A 188 -9.82 8.29 -7.34
N GLU A 189 -9.87 6.98 -7.57
CA GLU A 189 -8.87 6.22 -8.30
C GLU A 189 -9.54 5.08 -9.07
N ASP A 190 -9.06 4.83 -10.29
CA ASP A 190 -9.41 3.67 -11.10
C ASP A 190 -8.13 3.09 -11.69
N ARG A 191 -7.64 2.03 -11.06
CA ARG A 191 -6.32 1.46 -11.32
C ARG A 191 -6.44 0.10 -11.97
N LEU A 192 -5.94 -0.01 -13.21
CA LEU A 192 -5.86 -1.26 -13.95
C LEU A 192 -4.46 -1.84 -13.83
N LEU A 193 -4.35 -3.05 -13.26
CA LEU A 193 -3.07 -3.72 -13.05
C LEU A 193 -2.63 -4.46 -14.34
N PRO A 194 -1.31 -4.73 -14.49
CA PRO A 194 -0.83 -5.56 -15.58
C PRO A 194 -1.38 -6.99 -15.49
N TRP A 195 -1.44 -7.67 -16.63
CA TRP A 195 -1.76 -9.10 -16.66
C TRP A 195 -0.69 -9.91 -15.93
N TRP A 196 -1.14 -10.82 -15.07
CA TRP A 196 -0.26 -11.76 -14.39
C TRP A 196 -0.53 -13.17 -14.85
N LYS A 197 0.54 -13.89 -15.19
CA LYS A 197 0.46 -15.33 -15.42
C LYS A 197 0.14 -16.03 -14.12
N VAL A 198 -0.83 -16.93 -14.15
CA VAL A 198 -1.21 -17.78 -13.04
C VAL A 198 -0.72 -19.19 -13.36
N THR A 199 -0.02 -19.80 -12.41
CA THR A 199 0.24 -21.24 -12.49
C THR A 199 -1.04 -21.93 -12.09
N SER A 200 -1.66 -22.70 -13.00
CA SER A 200 -2.77 -23.56 -12.61
C SER A 200 -2.27 -24.42 -11.45
N HIS A 201 -2.88 -24.30 -10.27
CA HIS A 201 -2.69 -25.32 -9.25
C HIS A 201 -3.35 -26.59 -9.80
N GLY A 202 -2.55 -27.42 -10.46
CA GLY A 202 -2.86 -28.83 -10.60
C GLY A 202 -3.06 -29.36 -9.19
N LYS A 203 -4.22 -29.95 -8.97
CA LYS A 203 -4.43 -30.84 -7.82
C LYS A 203 -3.41 -31.97 -7.86
#